data_AF-A0A225ANT8-F1
#
_entry.id   AF-A0A225ANT8-F1
#
_cell.length_a   1.000
_cell.length_b   1.000
_cell.length_c   1.000
_cell.angle_alpha   90.00
_cell.angle_beta   90.00
_cell.angle_gamma   90.00
#
_symmetry.space_group_name_H-M   'P 1'
#
loop_
_entity.id
_entity.type
_entity.pdbx_description
1 polymer ?
#
loop_
_entity_poly.entity_id
_entity_poly.type
_entity_poly.pdbx_seq_one_letter_code
_entity_poly.pdbx_strand_id
1 'polypeptide(L)'
;MRCYSINHLSALIFPPLKITFCFGVWKGRKKGGVSRGENTFGVSAFKQSLLRSQTTSAKSKLAASYDFVIVGGGTAGLVVASRLSDDPSTSVLVLEAGADLTADPRVKIPIFYASLLGSEADWKFRSTPQPGLSGRMLGLNQGKALGGSSAVNALVFVPPFKGVVDSWEALGNSGWNWATLKAYFSKAYSTPAVAQNTKEALPIEGWPELNESKGPIQTSFGNETHPIRQAWAAFFRSSGQPRGYIHPQFSYYKPVELRQNLHVLTNSHAEKILFDKSNHPKAIGVQYSLKGVLKTVSARKEVILAAGAFQSPKILELSGVGGAELLQRHGINVVMNLPGVGQNLQDHLILYTAFQAKGDLESKDALVRQEPEALSQAMQEYTTMQTGPLASLGVHTYAYLPLPAQDRVDIQELLTNYGPKESQEYGAIQAYYDIAKTTILDPEHPSAAYLSALGQTNYATDLNDESTPAASPGKFVTLGVMLSQPLSRGSVHM
;
A
#
# COMPACT_ATOMS: atom_id res chain seq x y z
N MET A 1 35.15 -2.08 37.63
CA MET A 1 36.37 -2.93 37.66
C MET A 1 35.90 -4.39 37.61
N ARG A 2 36.68 -5.29 36.99
CA ARG A 2 36.27 -6.58 36.40
C ARG A 2 35.42 -6.45 35.12
N CYS A 3 36.00 -7.00 34.05
CA CYS A 3 35.37 -7.30 32.76
C CYS A 3 35.33 -8.83 32.62
N TYR A 4 34.47 -9.34 31.74
CA TYR A 4 34.63 -10.67 31.18
C TYR A 4 34.78 -10.57 29.66
N SER A 5 35.66 -11.39 29.11
CA SER A 5 35.97 -11.50 27.69
C SER A 5 35.93 -12.99 27.33
N ILE A 6 35.37 -13.29 26.17
CA ILE A 6 35.57 -14.57 25.49
C ILE A 6 36.05 -14.22 24.09
N ASN A 7 37.25 -14.68 23.75
CA ASN A 7 37.87 -14.56 22.43
C ASN A 7 37.99 -15.95 21.82
N HIS A 8 37.72 -16.09 20.52
CA HIS A 8 38.61 -16.83 19.63
C HIS A 8 38.36 -16.45 18.16
N LEU A 9 39.44 -15.98 17.49
CA LEU A 9 39.86 -16.25 16.10
C LEU A 9 38.83 -16.03 14.95
N SER A 10 39.05 -15.27 13.86
CA SER A 10 40.06 -14.30 13.39
C SER A 10 39.40 -13.49 12.22
N ALA A 11 39.92 -12.41 11.61
CA ALA A 11 41.18 -11.67 11.72
C ALA A 11 41.01 -10.19 11.26
N LEU A 12 42.13 -9.44 11.23
CA LEU A 12 42.53 -8.29 10.38
C LEU A 12 41.44 -7.59 9.51
N ILE A 13 41.20 -6.27 9.57
CA ILE A 13 42.16 -5.14 9.47
C ILE A 13 41.68 -3.86 10.23
N PHE A 14 42.59 -3.17 10.94
CA PHE A 14 42.54 -1.79 11.52
C PHE A 14 41.65 -1.48 12.79
N PRO A 15 41.91 -0.37 13.54
CA PRO A 15 41.92 -0.36 15.02
C PRO A 15 40.64 0.15 15.72
N PRO A 16 40.48 -0.09 17.05
CA PRO A 16 39.26 0.23 17.78
C PRO A 16 39.17 1.70 18.25
N LEU A 17 38.06 2.38 17.91
CA LEU A 17 37.68 3.66 18.54
C LEU A 17 36.79 3.40 19.77
N LYS A 18 37.21 3.89 20.95
CA LYS A 18 36.36 3.90 22.15
C LYS A 18 35.45 5.13 22.14
N ILE A 19 34.15 4.95 22.34
CA ILE A 19 33.20 6.05 22.59
C ILE A 19 32.64 5.92 24.00
N THR A 20 32.80 6.97 24.79
CA THR A 20 32.26 7.12 26.14
C THR A 20 31.02 8.01 26.07
N PHE A 21 29.87 7.53 26.56
CA PHE A 21 28.65 8.36 26.66
C PHE A 21 28.56 9.05 28.02
N CYS A 22 28.40 10.37 28.01
CA CYS A 22 27.99 11.16 29.18
C CYS A 22 26.56 11.67 28.97
N PHE A 23 25.64 11.34 29.89
CA PHE A 23 24.27 11.85 29.86
C PHE A 23 24.16 13.20 30.57
N GLY A 24 23.69 14.22 29.86
CA GLY A 24 23.34 15.53 30.42
C GLY A 24 21.82 15.65 30.59
N VAL A 25 21.36 15.91 31.82
CA VAL A 25 19.93 16.11 32.15
C VAL A 25 19.53 17.57 31.89
N TRP A 26 18.42 17.80 31.17
CA TRP A 26 17.88 19.13 30.95
C TRP A 26 16.56 19.36 31.71
N LYS A 27 16.51 20.43 32.53
CA LYS A 27 15.31 20.86 33.27
C LYS A 27 14.58 21.96 32.51
N GLY A 28 13.26 21.81 32.33
CA GLY A 28 12.43 22.78 31.59
C GLY A 28 11.90 23.95 32.43
N ARG A 29 11.03 24.77 31.83
CA ARG A 29 10.21 25.80 32.50
C ARG A 29 8.86 26.03 31.79
N LYS A 30 7.81 26.28 32.56
CA LYS A 30 6.45 26.66 32.10
C LYS A 30 6.23 28.18 32.08
N LYS A 31 5.33 28.64 31.21
CA LYS A 31 4.32 29.73 31.32
C LYS A 31 3.54 29.75 29.99
N GLY A 32 2.23 29.96 29.86
CA GLY A 32 1.19 30.26 30.86
C GLY A 32 0.29 31.39 30.34
N GLY A 33 -0.94 31.09 29.89
CA GLY A 33 -1.91 32.08 29.42
C GLY A 33 -3.12 31.44 28.72
N VAL A 34 -4.33 31.77 29.16
CA VAL A 34 -5.61 31.30 28.59
C VAL A 34 -6.48 32.54 28.32
N SER A 35 -7.13 32.59 27.16
CA SER A 35 -8.25 33.49 26.89
C SER A 35 -9.39 32.71 26.23
N ARG A 36 -10.61 32.89 26.74
CA ARG A 36 -11.82 32.36 26.11
C ARG A 36 -12.23 33.25 24.94
N GLY A 37 -12.66 32.64 23.85
CA GLY A 37 -13.37 33.29 22.77
C GLY A 37 -14.36 32.29 22.19
N GLU A 38 -15.65 32.59 22.31
CA GLU A 38 -16.71 31.84 21.62
C GLU A 38 -16.58 32.08 20.12
N ASN A 39 -16.66 31.03 19.30
CA ASN A 39 -16.73 31.17 17.85
C ASN A 39 -17.63 30.09 17.26
N THR A 40 -18.61 30.55 16.49
CA THR A 40 -19.54 29.72 15.71
C THR A 40 -18.80 29.09 14.52
N PHE A 41 -18.89 27.77 14.38
CA PHE A 41 -18.22 27.04 13.30
C PHE A 41 -18.98 27.17 11.98
N GLY A 42 -18.65 28.21 11.21
CA GLY A 42 -19.07 28.38 9.82
C GLY A 42 -18.04 27.82 8.83
N VAL A 43 -18.51 27.05 7.84
CA VAL A 43 -17.71 26.27 6.85
C VAL A 43 -16.90 27.15 5.85
N SER A 44 -16.80 28.45 6.09
CA SER A 44 -16.17 29.43 5.17
C SER A 44 -14.65 29.58 5.34
N ALA A 45 -14.10 29.36 6.54
CA ALA A 45 -12.71 29.71 6.87
C ALA A 45 -11.62 28.75 6.30
N PHE A 46 -12.00 27.60 5.73
CA PHE A 46 -11.05 26.53 5.37
C PHE A 46 -10.21 26.78 4.10
N LYS A 47 -10.48 27.83 3.31
CA LYS A 47 -9.85 28.02 1.99
C LYS A 47 -8.51 28.79 1.96
N GLN A 48 -8.03 29.38 3.06
CA GLN A 48 -6.85 30.26 3.03
C GLN A 48 -5.56 29.72 3.70
N SER A 49 -5.57 28.52 4.30
CA SER A 49 -4.35 27.94 4.94
C SER A 49 -3.51 27.03 4.01
N LEU A 50 -4.00 26.71 2.81
CA LEU A 50 -3.47 25.68 1.90
C LEU A 50 -2.18 26.03 1.12
N LEU A 51 -1.44 27.06 1.53
CA LEU A 51 -0.25 27.57 0.82
C LEU A 51 1.04 27.53 1.66
N ARG A 52 1.28 26.44 2.43
CA ARG A 52 2.59 26.21 3.11
C ARG A 52 2.85 24.74 3.52
N SER A 53 3.20 23.88 2.56
CA SER A 53 3.90 22.61 2.82
C SER A 53 4.83 22.21 1.68
N GLN A 54 5.91 22.97 1.47
CA GLN A 54 7.08 22.43 0.79
C GLN A 54 7.92 21.67 1.83
N THR A 55 7.73 20.35 1.93
CA THR A 55 8.75 19.44 2.48
C THR A 55 9.89 19.26 1.48
N THR A 56 10.58 20.39 1.24
CA THR A 56 12.04 20.28 1.30
C THR A 56 12.41 20.19 2.78
N SER A 57 13.43 19.40 3.12
CA SER A 57 14.27 19.75 4.27
C SER A 57 14.74 21.18 4.04
N ALA A 58 14.19 22.12 4.80
CA ALA A 58 14.21 23.54 4.44
C ALA A 58 15.58 24.17 4.68
N LYS A 59 16.56 23.88 3.81
CA LYS A 59 17.80 24.68 3.57
C LYS A 59 18.71 24.21 2.43
N SER A 60 18.64 22.98 1.90
CA SER A 60 19.56 22.55 0.85
C SER A 60 19.08 22.94 -0.56
N LYS A 61 19.96 23.58 -1.34
CA LYS A 61 19.78 23.75 -2.79
C LYS A 61 19.95 22.38 -3.44
N LEU A 62 18.98 21.93 -4.23
CA LEU A 62 19.08 20.66 -4.96
C LEU A 62 20.39 20.59 -5.76
N ALA A 63 21.14 19.51 -5.58
CA ALA A 63 22.32 19.21 -6.38
C ALA A 63 21.94 18.86 -7.83
N ALA A 64 22.86 19.09 -8.76
CA ALA A 64 22.68 18.68 -10.16
C ALA A 64 22.80 17.16 -10.37
N SER A 65 23.42 16.44 -9.43
CA SER A 65 23.52 14.97 -9.46
C SER A 65 23.44 14.35 -8.06
N TYR A 66 22.95 13.11 -8.01
CA TYR A 66 22.87 12.25 -6.83
C TYR A 66 23.50 10.89 -7.13
N ASP A 67 23.75 10.06 -6.11
CA ASP A 67 24.15 8.68 -6.35
C ASP A 67 22.96 7.87 -6.86
N PHE A 68 21.82 8.03 -6.20
CA PHE A 68 20.55 7.40 -6.55
C PHE A 68 19.47 8.44 -6.81
N VAL A 69 18.73 8.28 -7.92
CA VAL A 69 17.50 9.04 -8.20
C VAL A 69 16.34 8.05 -8.23
N ILE A 70 15.41 8.21 -7.30
CA ILE A 70 14.23 7.36 -7.14
C ILE A 70 13.02 8.09 -7.72
N VAL A 71 12.35 7.44 -8.66
CA VAL A 71 11.15 7.96 -9.33
C VAL A 71 9.91 7.38 -8.65
N GLY A 72 9.16 8.20 -7.92
CA GLY A 72 8.03 7.81 -7.08
C GLY A 72 8.40 7.81 -5.60
N GLY A 73 7.78 8.70 -4.82
CA GLY A 73 7.80 8.74 -3.36
C GLY A 73 6.70 7.88 -2.73
N GLY A 74 6.35 6.78 -3.38
CA GLY A 74 5.36 5.80 -2.90
C GLY A 74 5.92 4.82 -1.88
N THR A 75 5.08 3.84 -1.49
CA THR A 75 5.38 2.78 -0.51
C THR A 75 6.76 2.16 -0.68
N ALA A 76 7.09 1.67 -1.88
CA ALA A 76 8.39 1.04 -2.16
C ALA A 76 9.53 2.07 -2.29
N GLY A 77 9.29 3.20 -2.96
CA GLY A 77 10.29 4.23 -3.19
C GLY A 77 10.84 4.83 -1.89
N LEU A 78 9.97 5.07 -0.89
CA LEU A 78 10.39 5.57 0.43
C LEU A 78 11.11 4.51 1.26
N VAL A 79 10.80 3.22 1.11
CA VAL A 79 11.57 2.13 1.73
C VAL A 79 12.99 2.11 1.16
N VAL A 80 13.13 2.12 -0.16
CA VAL A 80 14.43 2.14 -0.84
C VAL A 80 15.22 3.41 -0.47
N ALA A 81 14.58 4.58 -0.49
CA ALA A 81 15.20 5.85 -0.09
C ALA A 81 15.69 5.83 1.37
N SER A 82 14.88 5.29 2.28
CA SER A 82 15.28 5.11 3.69
C SER A 82 16.49 4.18 3.84
N ARG A 83 16.56 3.08 3.08
CA ARG A 83 17.68 2.13 3.20
C ARG A 83 18.97 2.62 2.56
N LEU A 84 18.90 3.23 1.37
CA LEU A 84 20.07 3.79 0.70
C LEU A 84 20.66 4.98 1.46
N SER A 85 19.82 5.78 2.13
CA SER A 85 20.29 6.90 2.96
C SER A 85 20.73 6.49 4.38
N ASP A 86 20.68 5.20 4.76
CA ASP A 86 21.27 4.71 6.02
C ASP A 86 22.81 4.91 6.01
N ASP A 87 23.44 4.90 4.83
CA ASP A 87 24.83 5.33 4.61
C ASP A 87 24.90 6.86 4.39
N PRO A 88 25.53 7.64 5.29
CA PRO A 88 25.62 9.09 5.16
C PRO A 88 26.51 9.57 4.00
N SER A 89 27.33 8.71 3.40
CA SER A 89 28.13 9.03 2.22
C SER A 89 27.34 8.90 0.91
N THR A 90 26.19 8.22 0.94
CA THR A 90 25.31 8.01 -0.22
C THR A 90 24.24 9.11 -0.29
N SER A 91 24.19 9.84 -1.40
CA SER A 91 23.19 10.88 -1.66
C SER A 91 22.02 10.35 -2.49
N VAL A 92 20.81 10.61 -2.01
CA VAL A 92 19.55 10.09 -2.56
C VAL A 92 18.59 11.24 -2.86
N LEU A 93 18.01 11.25 -4.06
CA LEU A 93 16.87 12.10 -4.42
C LEU A 93 15.64 11.26 -4.71
N VAL A 94 14.50 11.63 -4.14
CA VAL A 94 13.18 11.10 -4.49
C VAL A 94 12.39 12.17 -5.25
N LEU A 95 11.88 11.81 -6.43
CA LEU A 95 10.95 12.64 -7.22
C LEU A 95 9.53 12.11 -7.03
N GLU A 96 8.66 12.89 -6.39
CA GLU A 96 7.25 12.55 -6.17
C GLU A 96 6.35 13.55 -6.91
N ALA A 97 5.43 13.03 -7.73
CA ALA A 97 4.53 13.83 -8.57
C ALA A 97 3.40 14.52 -7.78
N GLY A 98 2.98 13.92 -6.67
CA GLY A 98 1.98 14.43 -5.75
C GLY A 98 2.51 15.41 -4.72
N ALA A 99 1.59 15.96 -3.92
CA ALA A 99 1.91 16.86 -2.81
C ALA A 99 2.28 16.08 -1.54
N ASP A 100 2.87 16.77 -0.56
CA ASP A 100 2.94 16.25 0.80
C ASP A 100 1.62 16.52 1.54
N LEU A 101 0.89 15.43 1.80
CA LEU A 101 -0.39 15.42 2.52
C LEU A 101 -0.25 14.82 3.93
N THR A 102 0.96 14.64 4.46
CA THR A 102 1.19 14.11 5.83
C THR A 102 0.58 14.98 6.94
N ALA A 103 0.22 16.23 6.62
CA ALA A 103 -0.51 17.13 7.51
C ALA A 103 -2.04 16.99 7.43
N ASP A 104 -2.58 16.42 6.35
CA ASP A 104 -4.00 16.42 6.00
C ASP A 104 -4.84 15.51 6.94
N PRO A 105 -5.94 16.00 7.52
CA PRO A 105 -6.86 15.17 8.30
C PRO A 105 -7.41 13.95 7.55
N ARG A 106 -7.61 14.03 6.23
CA ARG A 106 -8.10 12.92 5.40
C ARG A 106 -7.11 11.76 5.32
N VAL A 107 -5.81 12.04 5.43
CA VAL A 107 -4.72 11.05 5.47
C VAL A 107 -4.49 10.54 6.90
N LYS A 108 -4.67 11.40 7.91
CA LYS A 108 -4.42 11.06 9.33
C LYS A 108 -5.55 10.29 10.01
N ILE A 109 -6.80 10.57 9.65
CA ILE A 109 -7.99 10.03 10.31
C ILE A 109 -8.47 8.84 9.46
N PRO A 110 -8.34 7.59 9.93
CA PRO A 110 -8.46 6.41 9.09
C PRO A 110 -9.73 6.36 8.23
N ILE A 111 -10.91 6.63 8.79
CA ILE A 111 -12.17 6.55 8.04
C ILE A 111 -12.28 7.56 6.87
N PHE A 112 -11.51 8.65 6.88
CA PHE A 112 -11.59 9.69 5.85
C PHE A 112 -10.82 9.38 4.57
N TYR A 113 -10.10 8.25 4.49
CA TYR A 113 -9.35 7.85 3.29
C TYR A 113 -10.23 7.85 2.02
N ALA A 114 -11.51 7.47 2.14
CA ALA A 114 -12.45 7.44 1.03
C ALA A 114 -12.65 8.82 0.36
N SER A 115 -12.48 9.92 1.10
CA SER A 115 -12.56 11.29 0.57
C SER A 115 -11.31 11.74 -0.21
N LEU A 116 -10.27 10.92 -0.25
CA LEU A 116 -9.08 11.13 -1.08
C LEU A 116 -9.24 10.50 -2.47
N LEU A 117 -10.13 9.51 -2.62
CA LEU A 117 -10.43 8.88 -3.92
C LEU A 117 -11.11 9.92 -4.82
N GLY A 118 -10.68 10.03 -6.08
CA GLY A 118 -11.15 11.08 -6.98
C GLY A 118 -10.71 12.51 -6.60
N SER A 119 -9.89 12.72 -5.57
CA SER A 119 -9.34 14.04 -5.17
C SER A 119 -8.01 14.36 -5.86
N GLU A 120 -7.36 15.47 -5.52
CA GLU A 120 -5.99 15.79 -5.96
C GLU A 120 -4.93 14.78 -5.50
N ALA A 121 -5.23 13.98 -4.47
CA ALA A 121 -4.39 12.92 -3.92
C ALA A 121 -4.47 11.60 -4.71
N ASP A 122 -5.27 11.54 -5.78
CA ASP A 122 -5.50 10.38 -6.62
C ASP A 122 -5.11 10.69 -8.07
N TRP A 123 -4.53 9.70 -8.77
CA TRP A 123 -4.30 9.75 -10.21
C TRP A 123 -5.59 9.66 -11.03
N LYS A 124 -6.67 9.11 -10.47
CA LYS A 124 -8.00 8.97 -11.10
C LYS A 124 -7.97 8.19 -12.42
N PHE A 125 -7.13 7.17 -12.51
CA PHE A 125 -7.11 6.30 -13.68
C PHE A 125 -8.45 5.59 -13.84
N ARG A 126 -8.79 5.27 -15.08
CA ARG A 126 -9.94 4.45 -15.43
C ARG A 126 -9.53 3.36 -16.40
N SER A 127 -10.15 2.19 -16.32
CA SER A 127 -10.00 1.17 -17.35
C SER A 127 -10.63 1.64 -18.66
N THR A 128 -10.22 1.03 -19.78
CA THR A 128 -11.04 0.99 -20.98
C THR A 128 -12.38 0.27 -20.69
N PRO A 129 -13.42 0.42 -21.53
CA PRO A 129 -14.65 -0.36 -21.43
C PRO A 129 -14.35 -1.87 -21.39
N GLN A 130 -14.82 -2.57 -20.36
CA GLN A 130 -14.53 -3.99 -20.12
C GLN A 130 -15.65 -4.88 -20.68
N PRO A 131 -15.43 -5.66 -21.76
CA PRO A 131 -16.49 -6.47 -22.37
C PRO A 131 -17.08 -7.52 -21.41
N GLY A 132 -16.22 -8.18 -20.63
CA GLY A 132 -16.64 -9.15 -19.60
C GLY A 132 -17.39 -8.53 -18.41
N LEU A 133 -17.50 -7.20 -18.35
CA LEU A 133 -18.24 -6.45 -17.33
C LEU A 133 -19.29 -5.53 -17.97
N SER A 134 -19.90 -5.95 -19.09
CA SER A 134 -20.93 -5.22 -19.84
C SER A 134 -20.54 -3.81 -20.29
N GLY A 135 -19.26 -3.62 -20.66
CA GLY A 135 -18.75 -2.34 -21.15
C GLY A 135 -18.36 -1.33 -20.07
N ARG A 136 -18.47 -1.67 -18.78
CA ARG A 136 -18.10 -0.77 -17.67
C ARG A 136 -16.65 -0.32 -17.74
N MET A 137 -16.41 0.94 -17.38
CA MET A 137 -15.07 1.49 -17.12
C MET A 137 -14.85 1.57 -15.61
N LEU A 138 -13.91 0.80 -15.06
CA LEU A 138 -13.63 0.77 -13.63
C LEU A 138 -12.72 1.93 -13.23
N GLY A 139 -12.95 2.52 -12.05
CA GLY A 139 -12.00 3.43 -11.42
C GLY A 139 -10.80 2.65 -10.86
N LEU A 140 -9.59 3.07 -11.21
CA LEU A 140 -8.32 2.41 -10.85
C LEU A 140 -7.49 3.38 -9.99
N ASN A 141 -8.02 3.69 -8.81
CA ASN A 141 -7.49 4.72 -7.91
C ASN A 141 -6.05 4.40 -7.50
N GLN A 142 -5.14 5.37 -7.60
CA GLN A 142 -3.72 5.22 -7.24
C GLN A 142 -3.26 6.49 -6.54
N GLY A 143 -2.51 6.36 -5.44
CA GLY A 143 -2.11 7.51 -4.65
C GLY A 143 -1.10 8.41 -5.37
N LYS A 144 -1.45 9.70 -5.45
CA LYS A 144 -0.67 10.80 -6.01
C LYS A 144 -0.31 11.79 -4.89
N ALA A 145 0.48 11.31 -3.93
CA ALA A 145 0.94 12.06 -2.78
C ALA A 145 2.26 11.47 -2.28
N LEU A 146 2.96 12.16 -1.38
CA LEU A 146 4.06 11.56 -0.62
C LEU A 146 3.53 10.38 0.23
N GLY A 147 4.11 9.20 0.05
CA GLY A 147 3.56 7.91 0.52
C GLY A 147 2.87 7.10 -0.59
N GLY A 148 2.50 7.74 -1.70
CA GLY A 148 1.80 7.13 -2.82
C GLY A 148 0.50 6.48 -2.37
N SER A 149 0.20 5.28 -2.88
CA SER A 149 -1.03 4.56 -2.52
C SER A 149 -1.16 4.24 -1.01
N SER A 150 -0.08 4.26 -0.21
CA SER A 150 -0.22 4.11 1.26
C SER A 150 -0.79 5.34 1.98
N ALA A 151 -0.89 6.50 1.31
CA ALA A 151 -1.54 7.69 1.85
C ALA A 151 -3.06 7.73 1.59
N VAL A 152 -3.58 6.84 0.74
CA VAL A 152 -5.00 6.78 0.30
C VAL A 152 -5.62 5.39 0.44
N ASN A 153 -4.94 4.43 1.08
CA ASN A 153 -5.44 3.05 1.21
C ASN A 153 -6.37 2.86 2.41
N ALA A 154 -7.07 1.72 2.42
CA ALA A 154 -7.95 1.30 3.49
C ALA A 154 -7.21 0.70 4.71
N LEU A 155 -5.92 1.04 4.93
CA LEU A 155 -5.00 0.51 5.96
C LEU A 155 -5.38 -0.90 6.47
N VAL A 156 -5.34 -1.91 5.59
CA VAL A 156 -5.46 -3.33 5.99
C VAL A 156 -4.05 -3.91 5.97
N PHE A 157 -3.57 -4.47 7.09
CA PHE A 157 -2.27 -5.13 7.12
C PHE A 157 -2.44 -6.63 6.94
N VAL A 158 -1.96 -7.12 5.80
CA VAL A 158 -2.01 -8.52 5.40
C VAL A 158 -0.58 -9.01 5.19
N PRO A 159 0.07 -9.70 6.15
CA PRO A 159 1.27 -10.45 5.87
C PRO A 159 1.03 -11.45 4.73
N PRO A 160 1.96 -11.57 3.77
CA PRO A 160 1.85 -12.50 2.67
C PRO A 160 1.92 -13.94 3.20
N PHE A 161 1.24 -14.86 2.52
CA PHE A 161 1.30 -16.29 2.84
C PHE A 161 2.36 -16.99 2.00
N LYS A 162 2.98 -18.03 2.56
CA LYS A 162 4.08 -18.79 1.97
C LYS A 162 3.84 -19.22 0.51
N GLY A 163 2.64 -19.73 0.20
CA GLY A 163 2.30 -20.23 -1.15
C GLY A 163 2.41 -19.17 -2.26
N VAL A 164 1.94 -17.94 -2.02
CA VAL A 164 2.08 -16.84 -3.00
C VAL A 164 3.52 -16.33 -3.11
N VAL A 165 4.31 -16.41 -2.04
CA VAL A 165 5.72 -15.99 -2.11
C VAL A 165 6.56 -17.03 -2.84
N ASP A 166 6.37 -18.32 -2.56
CA ASP A 166 7.08 -19.40 -3.24
C ASP A 166 6.70 -19.54 -4.72
N SER A 167 5.49 -19.12 -5.12
CA SER A 167 5.10 -19.12 -6.54
C SER A 167 5.94 -18.16 -7.40
N TRP A 168 6.53 -17.11 -6.82
CA TRP A 168 7.41 -16.21 -7.55
C TRP A 168 8.69 -16.92 -8.03
N GLU A 169 9.29 -17.76 -7.19
CA GLU A 169 10.43 -18.60 -7.59
C GLU A 169 10.03 -19.66 -8.63
N ALA A 170 8.85 -20.28 -8.49
CA ALA A 170 8.32 -21.20 -9.49
C ALA A 170 8.08 -20.54 -10.87
N LEU A 171 7.82 -19.22 -10.89
CA LEU A 171 7.72 -18.39 -12.09
C LEU A 171 9.10 -17.91 -12.62
N GLY A 172 10.21 -18.48 -12.13
CA GLY A 172 11.57 -18.21 -12.59
C GLY A 172 12.33 -17.13 -11.81
N ASN A 173 11.75 -16.55 -10.75
CA ASN A 173 12.42 -15.53 -9.93
C ASN A 173 13.30 -16.19 -8.86
N SER A 174 14.42 -16.78 -9.26
CA SER A 174 15.35 -17.47 -8.35
C SER A 174 15.70 -16.64 -7.11
N GLY A 175 15.55 -17.23 -5.92
CA GLY A 175 15.77 -16.60 -4.63
C GLY A 175 14.56 -15.85 -4.06
N TRP A 176 13.53 -15.56 -4.87
CA TRP A 176 12.29 -14.91 -4.42
C TRP A 176 11.30 -15.95 -3.88
N ASN A 177 11.65 -16.56 -2.75
CA ASN A 177 10.84 -17.54 -2.03
C ASN A 177 10.67 -17.15 -0.55
N TRP A 178 9.79 -17.86 0.16
CA TRP A 178 9.50 -17.60 1.57
C TRP A 178 10.73 -17.75 2.48
N ALA A 179 11.61 -18.72 2.21
CA ALA A 179 12.78 -18.98 3.02
C ALA A 179 13.75 -17.79 3.03
N THR A 180 13.94 -17.14 1.88
CA THR A 180 14.73 -15.91 1.73
C THR A 180 13.99 -14.67 2.26
N LEU A 181 12.70 -14.52 1.91
CA LEU A 181 12.00 -13.24 2.07
C LEU A 181 11.35 -13.02 3.45
N LYS A 182 11.10 -14.08 4.24
CA LYS A 182 10.48 -13.97 5.58
C LYS A 182 11.17 -12.94 6.49
N ALA A 183 12.51 -12.92 6.50
CA ALA A 183 13.30 -12.02 7.34
C ALA A 183 13.23 -10.55 6.88
N TYR A 184 12.77 -10.28 5.66
CA TYR A 184 12.50 -8.92 5.17
C TYR A 184 11.09 -8.48 5.56
N PHE A 185 10.09 -9.38 5.55
CA PHE A 185 8.75 -9.07 6.05
C PHE A 185 8.79 -8.67 7.54
N SER A 186 9.52 -9.40 8.40
CA SER A 186 9.67 -9.05 9.83
C SER A 186 10.44 -7.74 10.09
N LYS A 187 11.27 -7.30 9.14
CA LYS A 187 11.93 -5.98 9.17
C LYS A 187 11.01 -4.83 8.75
N ALA A 188 9.83 -5.11 8.19
CA ALA A 188 8.91 -4.11 7.67
C ALA A 188 7.96 -3.56 8.74
N TYR A 189 7.48 -4.41 9.66
CA TYR A 189 6.47 -4.05 10.66
C TYR A 189 6.88 -4.36 12.10
N SER A 190 6.26 -3.67 13.05
CA SER A 190 6.18 -4.05 14.46
C SER A 190 4.76 -4.48 14.79
N THR A 191 4.63 -5.48 15.67
CA THR A 191 3.34 -5.85 16.29
C THR A 191 3.32 -5.36 17.74
N PRO A 192 2.18 -4.87 18.26
CA PRO A 192 2.06 -4.57 19.66
C PRO A 192 2.02 -5.88 20.45
N ALA A 193 2.56 -5.88 21.67
CA ALA A 193 2.68 -7.08 22.47
C ALA A 193 1.31 -7.72 22.74
N VAL A 194 1.14 -8.97 22.33
CA VAL A 194 -0.14 -9.68 22.43
C VAL A 194 -0.23 -10.47 23.75
N ALA A 195 -1.11 -10.02 24.65
CA ALA A 195 -1.43 -10.77 25.86
C ALA A 195 -2.06 -12.15 25.52
N GLN A 196 -1.84 -13.15 26.38
CA GLN A 196 -2.20 -14.54 26.06
C GLN A 196 -3.71 -14.71 25.80
N ASN A 197 -4.57 -14.05 26.58
CA ASN A 197 -6.02 -13.98 26.38
C ASN A 197 -6.41 -13.30 25.05
N THR A 198 -5.66 -12.31 24.58
CA THR A 198 -5.92 -11.66 23.28
C THR A 198 -5.62 -12.62 22.10
N LYS A 199 -4.69 -13.58 22.26
CA LYS A 199 -4.49 -14.67 21.27
C LYS A 199 -5.69 -15.62 21.22
N GLU A 200 -6.40 -15.80 22.33
CA GLU A 200 -7.63 -16.59 22.38
C GLU A 200 -8.81 -15.83 21.75
N ALA A 201 -8.82 -14.49 21.80
CA ALA A 201 -9.86 -13.68 21.17
C ALA A 201 -9.62 -13.38 19.67
N LEU A 202 -8.37 -13.41 19.19
CA LEU A 202 -8.00 -13.05 17.81
C LEU A 202 -7.36 -14.23 17.05
N PRO A 203 -7.73 -14.47 15.77
CA PRO A 203 -7.16 -15.56 14.98
C PRO A 203 -5.78 -15.19 14.40
N ILE A 204 -4.76 -15.17 15.26
CA ILE A 204 -3.39 -14.72 14.90
C ILE A 204 -2.29 -15.75 15.20
N GLU A 205 -2.65 -16.92 15.70
CA GLU A 205 -1.72 -18.05 15.79
C GLU A 205 -1.29 -18.45 14.36
N GLY A 206 0.02 -18.57 14.10
CA GLY A 206 0.58 -18.79 12.76
C GLY A 206 1.14 -17.54 12.06
N TRP A 207 1.04 -16.35 12.67
CA TRP A 207 1.76 -15.16 12.19
C TRP A 207 3.27 -15.34 12.29
N PRO A 208 4.06 -15.03 11.23
CA PRO A 208 5.51 -15.07 11.31
C PRO A 208 6.02 -14.03 12.32
N GLU A 209 6.90 -14.49 13.21
CA GLU A 209 7.70 -13.63 14.11
C GLU A 209 6.85 -12.64 14.94
N LEU A 210 5.65 -13.08 15.36
CA LEU A 210 4.74 -12.33 16.22
C LEU A 210 5.40 -11.96 17.56
N ASN A 211 5.41 -10.68 17.90
CA ASN A 211 6.19 -10.04 18.99
C ASN A 211 7.72 -9.97 18.78
N GLU A 212 8.27 -10.51 17.70
CA GLU A 212 9.71 -10.46 17.39
C GLU A 212 10.05 -9.40 16.32
N SER A 213 9.14 -9.16 15.37
CA SER A 213 9.26 -8.14 14.31
C SER A 213 9.40 -6.71 14.87
N LYS A 214 10.42 -5.99 14.40
CA LYS A 214 10.80 -4.63 14.85
C LYS A 214 10.99 -3.64 13.69
N GLY A 215 10.05 -3.64 12.75
CA GLY A 215 10.01 -2.72 11.62
C GLY A 215 9.27 -1.41 11.91
N PRO A 216 9.41 -0.39 11.04
CA PRO A 216 8.89 0.95 11.28
C PRO A 216 7.37 1.10 11.03
N ILE A 217 6.73 0.22 10.25
CA ILE A 217 5.25 0.17 10.19
C ILE A 217 4.75 -0.28 11.57
N GLN A 218 3.90 0.50 12.23
CA GLN A 218 3.28 0.09 13.48
C GLN A 218 1.95 -0.59 13.17
N THR A 219 1.70 -1.78 13.72
CA THR A 219 0.38 -2.42 13.59
C THR A 219 -0.40 -2.33 14.91
N SER A 220 -1.72 -2.48 14.85
CA SER A 220 -2.67 -2.35 15.95
C SER A 220 -3.88 -3.25 15.75
N PHE A 221 -4.21 -4.06 16.75
CA PHE A 221 -5.42 -4.85 16.73
C PHE A 221 -6.63 -3.93 16.97
N GLY A 222 -7.73 -4.14 16.24
CA GLY A 222 -9.02 -3.57 16.66
C GLY A 222 -9.57 -4.31 17.88
N ASN A 223 -10.75 -3.90 18.38
CA ASN A 223 -11.43 -4.56 19.50
C ASN A 223 -11.57 -6.08 19.30
N GLU A 224 -11.08 -6.87 20.26
CA GLU A 224 -11.10 -8.32 20.28
C GLU A 224 -12.40 -8.94 20.83
N THR A 225 -13.22 -8.18 21.55
CA THR A 225 -14.49 -8.67 22.12
C THR A 225 -15.66 -8.63 21.14
N HIS A 226 -15.45 -8.09 19.94
CA HIS A 226 -16.53 -7.89 18.98
C HIS A 226 -17.10 -9.21 18.44
N PRO A 227 -18.43 -9.43 18.42
CA PRO A 227 -19.03 -10.73 18.07
C PRO A 227 -18.59 -11.33 16.73
N ILE A 228 -18.47 -10.52 15.67
CA ILE A 228 -17.97 -11.00 14.36
C ILE A 228 -16.54 -11.56 14.47
N ARG A 229 -15.67 -10.97 15.29
CA ARG A 229 -14.28 -11.43 15.44
C ARG A 229 -14.20 -12.71 16.23
N GLN A 230 -15.04 -12.86 17.25
CA GLN A 230 -15.20 -14.12 17.98
C GLN A 230 -15.75 -15.23 17.07
N ALA A 231 -16.73 -14.92 16.21
CA ALA A 231 -17.26 -15.86 15.23
C ALA A 231 -16.18 -16.33 14.22
N TRP A 232 -15.38 -15.40 13.68
CA TRP A 232 -14.23 -15.74 12.84
C TRP A 232 -13.20 -16.57 13.60
N ALA A 233 -12.82 -16.18 14.83
CA ALA A 233 -11.87 -16.92 15.66
C ALA A 233 -12.34 -18.36 15.97
N ALA A 234 -13.63 -18.53 16.28
CA ALA A 234 -14.25 -19.85 16.46
C ALA A 234 -14.23 -20.67 15.17
N PHE A 235 -14.60 -20.06 14.03
CA PHE A 235 -14.54 -20.71 12.72
C PHE A 235 -13.14 -21.24 12.41
N PHE A 236 -12.10 -20.40 12.46
CA PHE A 236 -10.72 -20.81 12.16
C PHE A 236 -10.22 -21.95 13.06
N ARG A 237 -10.62 -21.97 14.35
CA ARG A 237 -10.28 -23.08 15.25
C ARG A 237 -11.00 -24.38 14.89
N SER A 238 -12.25 -24.30 14.45
CA SER A 238 -13.02 -25.47 14.02
C SER A 238 -12.58 -26.01 12.65
N SER A 239 -12.04 -25.16 11.76
CA SER A 239 -11.68 -25.53 10.39
C SER A 239 -10.19 -25.81 10.16
N GLY A 240 -9.31 -25.44 11.11
CA GLY A 240 -7.86 -25.63 10.99
C GLY A 240 -7.14 -24.71 9.98
N GLN A 241 -7.87 -23.80 9.34
CA GLN A 241 -7.38 -22.98 8.23
C GLN A 241 -6.50 -21.79 8.66
N PRO A 242 -5.55 -21.32 7.82
CA PRO A 242 -4.69 -20.16 8.08
C PRO A 242 -5.46 -18.81 8.09
N ARG A 243 -4.81 -17.72 8.57
CA ARG A 243 -5.53 -16.65 9.30
C ARG A 243 -5.09 -15.19 9.05
N GLY A 244 -5.91 -14.24 9.53
CA GLY A 244 -5.58 -12.81 9.73
C GLY A 244 -6.75 -12.00 10.35
N TYR A 245 -6.71 -10.67 10.59
CA TYR A 245 -5.69 -9.64 10.31
C TYR A 245 -5.71 -8.45 11.31
N ILE A 246 -4.81 -7.47 11.10
CA ILE A 246 -4.49 -6.31 11.99
C ILE A 246 -4.56 -4.99 11.20
N HIS A 247 -4.78 -3.83 11.84
CA HIS A 247 -4.70 -2.50 11.22
C HIS A 247 -3.27 -1.92 11.30
N PRO A 248 -2.66 -1.36 10.24
CA PRO A 248 -1.38 -0.65 10.29
C PRO A 248 -1.52 0.88 10.36
N GLN A 249 -0.49 1.53 10.88
CA GLN A 249 -0.12 2.91 10.60
C GLN A 249 1.28 2.90 9.97
N PHE A 250 1.42 3.51 8.78
CA PHE A 250 2.66 3.48 7.99
C PHE A 250 3.59 4.66 8.32
N SER A 251 4.89 4.40 8.50
CA SER A 251 5.88 5.45 8.82
C SER A 251 7.32 5.09 8.43
N TYR A 252 7.65 5.01 7.14
CA TYR A 252 9.05 4.88 6.68
C TYR A 252 9.80 6.21 6.53
N TYR A 253 9.11 7.26 6.06
CA TYR A 253 9.77 8.54 5.73
C TYR A 253 10.02 9.42 6.97
N LYS A 254 9.01 9.56 7.84
CA LYS A 254 9.05 10.45 8.99
C LYS A 254 10.24 10.23 9.95
N PRO A 255 10.71 8.99 10.23
CA PRO A 255 11.91 8.76 11.04
C PRO A 255 13.23 9.22 10.39
N VAL A 256 13.23 9.47 9.06
CA VAL A 256 14.44 9.75 8.28
C VAL A 256 14.40 11.11 7.55
N GLU A 257 13.31 11.88 7.67
CA GLU A 257 13.08 13.14 6.96
C GLU A 257 14.14 14.23 7.21
N LEU A 258 14.89 14.14 8.33
CA LEU A 258 15.92 15.09 8.73
C LEU A 258 17.33 14.73 8.24
N ARG A 259 17.50 13.60 7.54
CA ARG A 259 18.79 13.15 6.98
C ARG A 259 19.29 14.12 5.90
N GLN A 260 20.49 14.65 6.06
CA GLN A 260 21.07 15.64 5.16
C GLN A 260 21.46 15.07 3.78
N ASN A 261 21.57 13.74 3.66
CA ASN A 261 21.87 13.01 2.43
C ASN A 261 20.62 12.49 1.69
N LEU A 262 19.42 12.69 2.25
CA LEU A 262 18.14 12.33 1.63
C LEU A 262 17.35 13.59 1.27
N HIS A 263 17.12 13.79 -0.03
CA HIS A 263 16.24 14.85 -0.52
C HIS A 263 14.98 14.25 -1.11
N VAL A 264 13.82 14.81 -0.76
CA VAL A 264 12.52 14.48 -1.36
C VAL A 264 11.98 15.74 -2.01
N LEU A 265 11.50 15.61 -3.25
CA LEU A 265 10.91 16.69 -4.01
C LEU A 265 9.48 16.33 -4.41
N THR A 266 8.50 16.87 -3.69
CA THR A 266 7.08 16.75 -4.04
C THR A 266 6.70 17.70 -5.16
N ASN A 267 5.57 17.43 -5.83
CA ASN A 267 5.09 18.14 -7.02
C ASN A 267 6.11 18.12 -8.18
N SER A 268 6.93 17.06 -8.27
CA SER A 268 7.89 16.82 -9.35
C SER A 268 7.53 15.56 -10.13
N HIS A 269 6.95 15.76 -11.32
CA HIS A 269 6.48 14.67 -12.16
C HIS A 269 7.61 14.21 -13.08
N ALA A 270 8.18 13.04 -12.82
CA ALA A 270 9.13 12.41 -13.74
C ALA A 270 8.43 12.05 -15.06
N GLU A 271 9.02 12.43 -16.19
CA GLU A 271 8.46 12.21 -17.52
C GLU A 271 9.15 11.04 -18.21
N LYS A 272 10.48 10.96 -18.08
CA LYS A 272 11.29 9.86 -18.62
C LYS A 272 12.66 9.74 -17.95
N ILE A 273 13.20 8.54 -18.00
CA ILE A 273 14.60 8.21 -17.72
C ILE A 273 15.45 8.68 -18.92
N LEU A 274 16.64 9.19 -18.62
CA LEU A 274 17.62 9.58 -19.61
C LEU A 274 18.68 8.48 -19.72
N PHE A 275 18.95 8.03 -20.94
CA PHE A 275 19.97 7.02 -21.24
C PHE A 275 21.17 7.65 -21.96
N ASP A 276 22.35 7.04 -21.81
CA ASP A 276 23.47 7.33 -22.70
C ASP A 276 23.26 6.76 -24.11
N LYS A 277 24.16 7.11 -25.03
CA LYS A 277 24.11 6.69 -26.44
C LYS A 277 24.98 5.46 -26.72
N SER A 278 25.18 4.60 -25.73
CA SER A 278 25.97 3.37 -25.88
C SER A 278 25.13 2.20 -26.42
N ASN A 279 25.78 1.14 -26.88
CA ASN A 279 25.12 -0.09 -27.34
C ASN A 279 24.42 -0.87 -26.19
N HIS A 280 24.79 -0.58 -24.94
CA HIS A 280 24.19 -1.14 -23.73
C HIS A 280 23.69 0.02 -22.86
N PRO A 281 22.57 0.67 -23.25
CA PRO A 281 22.21 2.01 -22.80
C PRO A 281 22.11 2.08 -21.27
N LYS A 282 22.97 2.91 -20.66
CA LYS A 282 22.97 3.13 -19.21
C LYS A 282 22.04 4.27 -18.84
N ALA A 283 21.21 4.10 -17.81
CA ALA A 283 20.46 5.20 -17.22
C ALA A 283 21.42 6.20 -16.54
N ILE A 284 21.39 7.46 -16.98
CA ILE A 284 22.28 8.55 -16.51
C ILE A 284 21.54 9.65 -15.73
N GLY A 285 20.20 9.60 -15.67
CA GLY A 285 19.40 10.60 -14.98
C GLY A 285 17.91 10.52 -15.30
N VAL A 286 17.18 11.54 -14.89
CA VAL A 286 15.71 11.65 -15.07
C VAL A 286 15.37 13.06 -15.56
N GLN A 287 14.49 13.14 -16.56
CA GLN A 287 13.77 14.36 -16.92
C GLN A 287 12.47 14.44 -16.12
N TYR A 288 12.20 15.58 -15.51
CA TYR A 288 11.00 15.81 -14.70
C TYR A 288 10.47 17.23 -14.84
N SER A 289 9.16 17.38 -14.72
CA SER A 289 8.48 18.68 -14.66
C SER A 289 8.27 19.09 -13.20
N LEU A 290 8.72 20.30 -12.85
CA LEU A 290 8.48 20.92 -11.55
C LEU A 290 7.68 22.21 -11.77
N LYS A 291 6.41 22.20 -11.37
CA LYS A 291 5.45 23.31 -11.61
C LYS A 291 5.36 23.70 -13.10
N GLY A 292 5.37 22.71 -14.00
CA GLY A 292 5.32 22.93 -15.45
C GLY A 292 6.67 23.26 -16.10
N VAL A 293 7.73 23.49 -15.31
CA VAL A 293 9.09 23.76 -15.84
C VAL A 293 9.87 22.45 -15.93
N LEU A 294 10.29 22.10 -17.15
CA LEU A 294 11.14 20.95 -17.40
C LEU A 294 12.53 21.12 -16.76
N LYS A 295 13.00 20.06 -16.13
CA LYS A 295 14.30 19.96 -15.46
C LYS A 295 14.89 18.57 -15.68
N THR A 296 16.19 18.46 -15.45
CA THR A 296 16.92 17.20 -15.44
C THR A 296 17.72 17.07 -14.15
N VAL A 297 17.99 15.83 -13.76
CA VAL A 297 18.90 15.49 -12.66
C VAL A 297 19.68 14.23 -13.02
N SER A 298 20.99 14.24 -12.79
CA SER A 298 21.84 13.08 -13.10
C SER A 298 21.94 12.09 -11.95
N ALA A 299 22.03 10.80 -12.28
CA ALA A 299 22.33 9.73 -11.35
C ALA A 299 23.76 9.22 -11.60
N ARG A 300 24.59 9.15 -10.55
CA ARG A 300 25.97 8.64 -10.65
C ARG A 300 26.04 7.12 -10.60
N LYS A 301 25.19 6.49 -9.79
CA LYS A 301 25.08 5.04 -9.66
C LYS A 301 23.87 4.53 -10.45
N GLU A 302 22.66 4.80 -9.98
CA GLU A 302 21.43 4.16 -10.48
C GLU A 302 20.21 5.11 -10.50
N VAL A 303 19.31 4.87 -11.45
CA VAL A 303 17.93 5.40 -11.45
C VAL A 303 17.01 4.25 -11.05
N ILE A 304 16.23 4.44 -9.98
CA ILE A 304 15.33 3.41 -9.44
C ILE A 304 13.90 3.83 -9.70
N LEU A 305 13.16 3.01 -10.44
CA LEU A 305 11.77 3.29 -10.78
C LEU A 305 10.82 2.62 -9.77
N ALA A 306 10.08 3.44 -9.04
CA ALA A 306 9.17 3.05 -7.95
C ALA A 306 7.80 3.76 -8.06
N ALA A 307 7.37 4.05 -9.29
CA ALA A 307 6.15 4.83 -9.59
C ALA A 307 4.84 4.02 -9.49
N GLY A 308 4.91 2.73 -9.10
CA GLY A 308 3.76 1.83 -9.03
C GLY A 308 3.41 1.18 -10.38
N ALA A 309 2.47 0.23 -10.36
CA ALA A 309 2.18 -0.67 -11.49
C ALA A 309 1.69 0.05 -12.77
N PHE A 310 1.08 1.24 -12.63
CA PHE A 310 0.54 2.01 -13.76
C PHE A 310 1.57 2.98 -14.36
N GLN A 311 2.25 3.77 -13.52
CA GLN A 311 3.16 4.80 -14.00
C GLN A 311 4.56 4.27 -14.35
N SER A 312 5.00 3.17 -13.75
CA SER A 312 6.30 2.57 -14.07
C SER A 312 6.41 2.13 -15.55
N PRO A 313 5.49 1.31 -16.10
CA PRO A 313 5.57 0.94 -17.52
C PRO A 313 5.43 2.15 -18.43
N LYS A 314 4.52 3.09 -18.14
CA LYS A 314 4.39 4.35 -18.88
C LYS A 314 5.68 5.16 -18.93
N ILE A 315 6.39 5.31 -17.80
CA ILE A 315 7.66 6.03 -17.77
C ILE A 315 8.73 5.26 -18.55
N LEU A 316 8.79 3.94 -18.48
CA LEU A 316 9.72 3.13 -19.30
C LEU A 316 9.45 3.34 -20.80
N GLU A 317 8.19 3.27 -21.22
CA GLU A 317 7.78 3.47 -22.63
C GLU A 317 8.14 4.87 -23.14
N LEU A 318 7.81 5.92 -22.37
CA LEU A 318 8.20 7.31 -22.66
C LEU A 318 9.72 7.53 -22.65
N SER A 319 10.49 6.60 -22.08
CA SER A 319 11.95 6.56 -22.10
C SER A 319 12.54 5.71 -23.24
N GLY A 320 11.70 5.08 -24.06
CA GLY A 320 12.12 4.19 -25.15
C GLY A 320 12.36 2.73 -24.75
N VAL A 321 11.90 2.30 -23.58
CA VAL A 321 12.01 0.90 -23.10
C VAL A 321 10.62 0.27 -23.10
N GLY A 322 10.36 -0.61 -24.07
CA GLY A 322 9.04 -1.21 -24.28
C GLY A 322 8.94 -1.95 -25.61
N GLY A 323 7.74 -2.36 -26.02
CA GLY A 323 7.54 -3.05 -27.30
C GLY A 323 7.85 -2.15 -28.51
N ALA A 324 8.83 -2.51 -29.33
CA ALA A 324 9.36 -1.64 -30.39
C ALA A 324 8.27 -1.07 -31.33
N GLU A 325 7.31 -1.88 -31.77
CA GLU A 325 6.20 -1.43 -32.62
C GLU A 325 5.25 -0.42 -31.94
N LEU A 326 5.06 -0.54 -30.61
CA LEU A 326 4.28 0.42 -29.84
C LEU A 326 5.01 1.76 -29.75
N LEU A 327 6.32 1.72 -29.44
CA LEU A 327 7.16 2.91 -29.34
C LEU A 327 7.28 3.64 -30.69
N GLN A 328 7.54 2.91 -31.77
CA GLN A 328 7.68 3.46 -33.12
C GLN A 328 6.38 4.11 -33.62
N ARG A 329 5.20 3.51 -33.35
CA ARG A 329 3.90 4.11 -33.69
C ARG A 329 3.65 5.45 -33.00
N HIS A 330 4.27 5.69 -31.85
CA HIS A 330 4.19 6.96 -31.11
C HIS A 330 5.39 7.89 -31.37
N GLY A 331 6.25 7.58 -32.34
CA GLY A 331 7.44 8.39 -32.67
C GLY A 331 8.53 8.37 -31.60
N ILE A 332 8.54 7.36 -30.73
CA ILE A 332 9.54 7.23 -29.66
C ILE A 332 10.70 6.36 -30.15
N ASN A 333 11.92 6.87 -29.98
CA ASN A 333 13.15 6.13 -30.27
C ASN A 333 13.27 4.92 -29.34
N VAL A 334 13.41 3.73 -29.93
CA VAL A 334 13.61 2.48 -29.18
C VAL A 334 15.01 2.47 -28.59
N VAL A 335 15.09 2.55 -27.26
CA VAL A 335 16.32 2.35 -26.47
C VAL A 335 16.49 0.86 -26.18
N MET A 336 15.40 0.16 -25.86
CA MET A 336 15.40 -1.30 -25.64
C MET A 336 14.03 -1.88 -26.01
N ASN A 337 14.02 -2.86 -26.90
CA ASN A 337 12.81 -3.63 -27.21
C ASN A 337 12.53 -4.62 -26.08
N LEU A 338 11.56 -4.29 -25.22
CA LEU A 338 11.14 -5.11 -24.09
C LEU A 338 9.60 -5.20 -24.10
N PRO A 339 9.01 -6.07 -24.94
CA PRO A 339 7.56 -6.07 -25.21
C PRO A 339 6.68 -6.49 -24.02
N GLY A 340 7.28 -7.02 -22.94
CA GLY A 340 6.59 -7.28 -21.68
C GLY A 340 6.33 -6.03 -20.82
N VAL A 341 6.95 -4.88 -21.13
CA VAL A 341 6.61 -3.62 -20.45
C VAL A 341 5.15 -3.28 -20.74
N GLY A 342 4.41 -2.93 -19.67
CA GLY A 342 2.99 -2.65 -19.73
C GLY A 342 2.09 -3.89 -19.83
N GLN A 343 2.63 -5.09 -20.03
CA GLN A 343 1.84 -6.33 -20.11
C GLN A 343 1.61 -6.97 -18.74
N ASN A 344 0.72 -7.97 -18.69
CA ASN A 344 0.48 -8.80 -17.51
C ASN A 344 0.08 -7.99 -16.26
N LEU A 345 -0.73 -6.92 -16.45
CA LEU A 345 -1.40 -6.25 -15.33
C LEU A 345 -2.33 -7.26 -14.64
N GLN A 346 -2.28 -7.28 -13.32
CA GLN A 346 -3.09 -8.15 -12.45
C GLN A 346 -3.69 -7.29 -11.34
N ASP A 347 -4.95 -7.54 -10.99
CA ASP A 347 -5.59 -6.86 -9.87
C ASP A 347 -6.65 -7.76 -9.20
N HIS A 348 -6.94 -7.53 -7.93
CA HIS A 348 -7.95 -8.29 -7.21
C HIS A 348 -9.35 -7.71 -7.49
N LEU A 349 -10.11 -8.34 -8.38
CA LEU A 349 -11.53 -8.02 -8.53
C LEU A 349 -12.27 -8.42 -7.24
N ILE A 350 -12.79 -7.43 -6.50
CA ILE A 350 -13.54 -7.63 -5.26
C ILE A 350 -15.04 -7.59 -5.56
N LEU A 351 -15.77 -8.63 -5.14
CA LEU A 351 -17.22 -8.65 -5.11
C LEU A 351 -17.70 -8.39 -3.68
N TYR A 352 -18.67 -7.48 -3.53
CA TYR A 352 -19.26 -7.14 -2.23
C TYR A 352 -20.72 -7.62 -2.16
N THR A 353 -21.15 -8.08 -0.98
CA THR A 353 -22.53 -8.49 -0.71
C THR A 353 -22.93 -8.02 0.68
N ALA A 354 -23.99 -7.21 0.76
CA ALA A 354 -24.51 -6.68 2.01
C ALA A 354 -25.70 -7.50 2.50
N PHE A 355 -25.70 -7.83 3.80
CA PHE A 355 -26.75 -8.57 4.49
C PHE A 355 -27.34 -7.72 5.60
N GLN A 356 -28.66 -7.72 5.76
CA GLN A 356 -29.30 -7.03 6.88
C GLN A 356 -28.93 -7.72 8.19
N ALA A 357 -28.45 -6.94 9.16
CA ALA A 357 -28.05 -7.40 10.48
C ALA A 357 -29.21 -7.29 11.49
N LYS A 358 -29.10 -8.05 12.59
CA LYS A 358 -29.96 -7.86 13.76
C LYS A 358 -29.70 -6.46 14.38
N GLY A 359 -30.75 -5.88 14.95
CA GLY A 359 -30.73 -4.49 15.45
C GLY A 359 -29.80 -4.22 16.63
N ASP A 360 -29.34 -5.26 17.31
CA ASP A 360 -28.40 -5.23 18.44
C ASP A 360 -26.91 -5.13 18.01
N LEU A 361 -26.56 -5.53 16.78
CA LEU A 361 -25.19 -5.41 16.28
C LEU A 361 -24.76 -3.93 16.18
N GLU A 362 -23.55 -3.57 16.61
CA GLU A 362 -22.99 -2.25 16.33
C GLU A 362 -22.55 -2.14 14.86
N SER A 363 -22.87 -1.03 14.19
CA SER A 363 -22.56 -0.83 12.77
C SER A 363 -22.37 0.63 12.42
N LYS A 364 -21.68 0.89 11.30
CA LYS A 364 -21.43 2.24 10.80
C LYS A 364 -22.56 2.82 9.94
N ASP A 365 -23.69 2.12 9.81
CA ASP A 365 -24.78 2.52 8.92
C ASP A 365 -25.32 3.93 9.19
N ALA A 366 -25.35 4.36 10.45
CA ALA A 366 -25.72 5.73 10.83
C ALA A 366 -24.74 6.78 10.27
N LEU A 367 -23.44 6.47 10.22
CA LEU A 367 -22.42 7.33 9.61
C LEU A 367 -22.51 7.30 8.08
N VAL A 368 -22.82 6.14 7.49
CA VAL A 368 -23.05 6.00 6.03
C VAL A 368 -24.28 6.82 5.61
N ARG A 369 -25.35 6.85 6.42
CA ARG A 369 -26.51 7.72 6.25
C ARG A 369 -26.28 9.19 6.65
N GLN A 370 -25.09 9.54 7.11
CA GLN A 370 -24.71 10.89 7.56
C GLN A 370 -25.61 11.45 8.68
N GLU A 371 -26.07 10.59 9.59
CA GLU A 371 -26.91 10.99 10.72
C GLU A 371 -26.16 11.98 11.64
N PRO A 372 -26.68 13.21 11.88
CA PRO A 372 -25.93 14.26 12.57
C PRO A 372 -25.48 13.89 13.99
N GLU A 373 -26.29 13.16 14.73
CA GLU A 373 -26.01 12.72 16.09
C GLU A 373 -24.85 11.71 16.12
N ALA A 374 -24.90 10.70 15.24
CA ALA A 374 -23.84 9.71 15.09
C ALA A 374 -22.51 10.35 14.65
N LEU A 375 -22.55 11.29 13.70
CA LEU A 375 -21.37 12.05 13.28
C LEU A 375 -20.78 12.88 14.43
N SER A 376 -21.63 13.59 15.19
CA SER A 376 -21.22 14.40 16.33
C SER A 376 -20.57 13.57 17.44
N GLN A 377 -21.21 12.46 17.83
CA GLN A 377 -20.69 11.53 18.82
C GLN A 377 -19.35 10.93 18.38
N ALA A 378 -19.26 10.47 17.13
CA ALA A 378 -18.03 9.90 16.57
C ALA A 378 -16.87 10.90 16.52
N MET A 379 -17.14 12.17 16.18
CA MET A 379 -16.14 13.24 16.21
C MET A 379 -15.69 13.59 17.63
N GLN A 380 -16.63 13.65 18.59
CA GLN A 380 -16.32 13.91 20.00
C GLN A 380 -15.46 12.79 20.59
N GLU A 381 -15.83 11.53 20.36
CA GLU A 381 -15.06 10.36 20.83
C GLU A 381 -13.63 10.36 20.27
N TYR A 382 -13.49 10.55 18.95
CA TYR A 382 -12.18 10.57 18.31
C TYR A 382 -11.31 11.76 18.77
N THR A 383 -11.90 12.94 18.96
CA THR A 383 -11.16 14.15 19.39
C THR A 383 -10.70 14.05 20.85
N THR A 384 -11.43 13.34 21.69
CA THR A 384 -11.14 13.22 23.13
C THR A 384 -10.31 12.00 23.50
N MET A 385 -10.54 10.85 22.85
CA MET A 385 -9.94 9.56 23.21
C MET A 385 -9.16 8.89 22.07
N GLN A 386 -9.27 9.41 20.83
CA GLN A 386 -8.73 8.78 19.61
C GLN A 386 -9.27 7.37 19.33
N THR A 387 -10.44 7.06 19.89
CA THR A 387 -11.18 5.80 19.71
C THR A 387 -12.38 5.98 18.76
N GLY A 388 -13.30 5.02 18.75
CA GLY A 388 -14.57 5.13 18.06
C GLY A 388 -14.51 4.78 16.57
N PRO A 389 -15.65 4.92 15.87
CA PRO A 389 -15.78 4.45 14.50
C PRO A 389 -14.90 5.22 13.50
N LEU A 390 -14.43 6.44 13.82
CA LEU A 390 -13.52 7.22 12.96
C LEU A 390 -12.07 6.70 12.98
N ALA A 391 -11.66 6.02 14.06
CA ALA A 391 -10.36 5.37 14.17
C ALA A 391 -10.25 4.05 13.38
N SER A 392 -11.36 3.59 12.76
CA SER A 392 -11.46 2.33 12.03
C SER A 392 -11.87 2.56 10.57
N LEU A 393 -11.34 1.74 9.66
CA LEU A 393 -11.50 1.92 8.21
C LEU A 393 -12.76 1.27 7.63
N GLY A 394 -13.57 0.63 8.47
CA GLY A 394 -14.76 -0.09 8.03
C GLY A 394 -14.51 -1.58 7.77
N VAL A 395 -13.30 -1.98 7.33
CA VAL A 395 -12.90 -3.40 7.34
C VAL A 395 -12.72 -3.87 8.79
N HIS A 396 -13.47 -4.89 9.22
CA HIS A 396 -13.48 -5.40 10.60
C HIS A 396 -12.73 -6.72 10.76
N THR A 397 -12.83 -7.59 9.76
CA THR A 397 -11.99 -8.79 9.61
C THR A 397 -11.55 -8.93 8.15
N TYR A 398 -10.46 -9.65 7.94
CA TYR A 398 -10.03 -10.16 6.64
C TYR A 398 -9.49 -11.57 6.91
N ALA A 399 -9.70 -12.50 5.98
CA ALA A 399 -9.34 -13.90 6.06
C ALA A 399 -8.79 -14.38 4.71
N TYR A 400 -7.82 -15.29 4.73
CA TYR A 400 -7.47 -16.10 3.57
C TYR A 400 -8.04 -17.50 3.78
N LEU A 401 -8.87 -17.98 2.86
CA LEU A 401 -9.53 -19.27 2.93
C LEU A 401 -9.60 -19.94 1.55
N PRO A 402 -9.72 -21.28 1.49
CA PRO A 402 -10.14 -21.98 0.30
C PRO A 402 -11.54 -21.54 -0.15
N LEU A 403 -11.80 -21.58 -1.46
CA LEU A 403 -13.17 -21.54 -1.97
C LEU A 403 -13.96 -22.78 -1.47
N PRO A 404 -15.29 -22.67 -1.27
CA PRO A 404 -16.07 -23.76 -0.70
C PRO A 404 -16.04 -25.03 -1.56
N ALA A 405 -15.80 -26.18 -0.92
CA ALA A 405 -15.54 -27.42 -1.65
C ALA A 405 -16.76 -27.96 -2.42
N GLN A 406 -17.98 -27.58 -2.04
CA GLN A 406 -19.19 -27.98 -2.76
C GLN A 406 -19.30 -27.38 -4.17
N ASP A 407 -18.67 -26.22 -4.42
CA ASP A 407 -18.78 -25.48 -5.70
C ASP A 407 -17.71 -25.91 -6.73
N ARG A 408 -16.96 -26.98 -6.45
CA ARG A 408 -15.76 -27.39 -7.21
C ARG A 408 -16.01 -27.76 -8.67
N VAL A 409 -17.14 -28.42 -8.96
CA VAL A 409 -17.48 -28.83 -10.33
C VAL A 409 -17.70 -27.58 -11.18
N ASP A 410 -18.52 -26.66 -10.66
CA ASP A 410 -18.80 -25.36 -11.27
C ASP A 410 -17.52 -24.54 -11.45
N ILE A 411 -16.64 -24.49 -10.43
CA ILE A 411 -15.33 -23.80 -10.52
C ILE A 411 -14.46 -24.42 -11.62
N GLN A 412 -14.40 -25.74 -11.73
CA GLN A 412 -13.61 -26.42 -12.77
C GLN A 412 -14.17 -26.14 -14.18
N GLU A 413 -15.49 -26.09 -14.34
CA GLU A 413 -16.14 -25.67 -15.58
C GLU A 413 -15.83 -24.21 -15.90
N LEU A 414 -15.99 -23.29 -14.94
CA LEU A 414 -15.68 -21.87 -15.09
C LEU A 414 -14.22 -21.63 -15.52
N LEU A 415 -13.26 -22.32 -14.88
CA LEU A 415 -11.84 -22.25 -15.25
C LEU A 415 -11.55 -22.81 -16.65
N THR A 416 -12.39 -23.71 -17.16
CA THR A 416 -12.27 -24.26 -18.52
C THR A 416 -12.89 -23.32 -19.56
N ASN A 417 -14.03 -22.71 -19.23
CA ASN A 417 -14.78 -21.81 -20.12
C ASN A 417 -14.16 -20.40 -20.21
N TYR A 418 -13.57 -19.91 -19.12
CA TYR A 418 -13.05 -18.55 -18.95
C TYR A 418 -11.54 -18.45 -18.65
N GLY A 419 -10.84 -19.59 -18.59
CA GLY A 419 -9.37 -19.62 -18.53
C GLY A 419 -8.72 -19.09 -19.82
N PRO A 420 -7.38 -18.94 -19.85
CA PRO A 420 -6.66 -18.62 -21.08
C PRO A 420 -6.97 -19.68 -22.14
N LYS A 421 -7.38 -19.23 -23.32
CA LYS A 421 -7.54 -20.12 -24.48
C LYS A 421 -6.16 -20.28 -25.13
N GLU A 422 -5.90 -21.44 -25.74
CA GLU A 422 -4.62 -21.73 -26.40
C GLU A 422 -4.35 -20.79 -27.59
N SER A 423 -3.83 -19.59 -27.32
CA SER A 423 -3.49 -18.59 -28.33
C SER A 423 -2.35 -17.69 -27.86
N GLN A 424 -1.11 -18.05 -28.23
CA GLN A 424 0.09 -17.18 -28.27
C GLN A 424 0.43 -16.31 -27.05
N GLU A 425 -0.14 -16.55 -25.87
CA GLU A 425 0.28 -15.83 -24.66
C GLU A 425 1.66 -16.30 -24.18
N TYR A 426 2.49 -15.34 -23.76
CA TYR A 426 3.85 -15.57 -23.26
C TYR A 426 3.84 -16.71 -22.21
N GLY A 427 4.74 -17.70 -22.33
CA GLY A 427 4.71 -18.90 -21.48
C GLY A 427 4.72 -18.66 -19.95
N ALA A 428 5.21 -17.50 -19.50
CA ALA A 428 5.12 -17.06 -18.10
C ALA A 428 3.68 -16.76 -17.63
N ILE A 429 2.79 -16.34 -18.54
CA ILE A 429 1.36 -16.13 -18.26
C ILE A 429 0.68 -17.48 -18.05
N GLN A 430 0.93 -18.47 -18.93
CA GLN A 430 0.43 -19.83 -18.77
C GLN A 430 0.92 -20.47 -17.47
N ALA A 431 2.22 -20.37 -17.16
CA ALA A 431 2.80 -20.89 -15.92
C ALA A 431 2.14 -20.28 -14.66
N TYR A 432 1.75 -19.00 -14.69
CA TYR A 432 0.94 -18.43 -13.61
C TYR A 432 -0.46 -19.06 -13.58
N TYR A 433 -1.15 -19.15 -14.72
CA TYR A 433 -2.51 -19.70 -14.77
C TYR A 433 -2.56 -21.14 -14.26
N ASP A 434 -1.53 -21.95 -14.50
CA ASP A 434 -1.40 -23.30 -13.98
C ASP A 434 -1.27 -23.30 -12.44
N ILE A 435 -0.46 -22.40 -11.87
CA ILE A 435 -0.35 -22.22 -10.41
C ILE A 435 -1.68 -21.75 -9.83
N ALA A 436 -2.31 -20.73 -10.42
CA ALA A 436 -3.57 -20.17 -9.93
C ALA A 436 -4.72 -21.18 -10.00
N LYS A 437 -4.82 -21.94 -11.10
CA LYS A 437 -5.76 -23.05 -11.26
C LYS A 437 -5.54 -24.13 -10.20
N THR A 438 -4.29 -24.53 -9.98
CA THR A 438 -3.93 -25.53 -8.94
C THR A 438 -4.32 -25.03 -7.54
N THR A 439 -3.98 -23.78 -7.21
CA THR A 439 -4.36 -23.10 -5.96
C THR A 439 -5.88 -23.04 -5.78
N ILE A 440 -6.64 -22.67 -6.81
CA ILE A 440 -8.10 -22.54 -6.76
C ILE A 440 -8.79 -23.90 -6.55
N LEU A 441 -8.22 -24.98 -7.09
CA LEU A 441 -8.76 -26.33 -7.00
C LEU A 441 -8.28 -27.12 -5.77
N ASP A 442 -7.34 -26.61 -4.97
CA ASP A 442 -6.87 -27.26 -3.74
C ASP A 442 -7.81 -26.92 -2.55
N PRO A 443 -8.39 -27.92 -1.85
CA PRO A 443 -9.35 -27.68 -0.77
C PRO A 443 -8.74 -27.12 0.51
N GLU A 444 -7.41 -27.23 0.68
CA GLU A 444 -6.69 -26.74 1.85
C GLU A 444 -5.88 -25.47 1.56
N HIS A 445 -5.86 -25.02 0.31
CA HIS A 445 -5.12 -23.82 -0.09
C HIS A 445 -5.97 -22.56 0.04
N PRO A 446 -5.45 -21.47 0.63
CA PRO A 446 -6.12 -20.17 0.65
C PRO A 446 -6.22 -19.53 -0.74
N SER A 447 -7.20 -19.96 -1.54
CA SER A 447 -7.46 -19.48 -2.91
C SER A 447 -8.29 -18.20 -2.98
N ALA A 448 -8.92 -17.78 -1.89
CA ALA A 448 -9.68 -16.55 -1.80
C ALA A 448 -9.37 -15.74 -0.54
N ALA A 449 -9.51 -14.42 -0.67
CA ALA A 449 -9.53 -13.46 0.41
C ALA A 449 -10.96 -13.01 0.68
N TYR A 450 -11.37 -13.08 1.95
CA TYR A 450 -12.66 -12.64 2.44
C TYR A 450 -12.44 -11.47 3.39
N LEU A 451 -13.25 -10.42 3.30
CA LEU A 451 -13.26 -9.30 4.25
C LEU A 451 -14.68 -9.05 4.75
N SER A 452 -14.80 -8.46 5.94
CA SER A 452 -16.09 -8.01 6.48
C SER A 452 -16.07 -6.53 6.79
N ALA A 453 -17.22 -5.87 6.65
CA ALA A 453 -17.46 -4.52 7.13
C ALA A 453 -18.78 -4.43 7.91
N LEU A 454 -18.76 -3.68 9.02
CA LEU A 454 -19.96 -3.39 9.82
C LEU A 454 -20.65 -2.15 9.26
N GLY A 455 -21.54 -2.37 8.32
CA GLY A 455 -22.26 -1.35 7.58
C GLY A 455 -22.52 -1.80 6.15
N GLN A 456 -23.51 -1.18 5.51
CA GLN A 456 -23.75 -1.32 4.08
C GLN A 456 -22.66 -0.61 3.28
N THR A 457 -22.26 -1.22 2.16
CA THR A 457 -21.49 -0.56 1.10
C THR A 457 -22.43 -0.21 -0.04
N ASN A 458 -22.71 1.06 -0.23
CA ASN A 458 -23.47 1.51 -1.39
C ASN A 458 -22.52 1.61 -2.59
N TYR A 459 -22.89 0.93 -3.66
CA TYR A 459 -22.26 1.07 -4.98
C TYR A 459 -23.33 1.49 -5.98
N ALA A 460 -22.92 2.17 -7.05
CA ALA A 460 -23.81 2.53 -8.14
C ALA A 460 -24.57 1.30 -8.66
N THR A 461 -25.90 1.40 -8.71
CA THR A 461 -26.80 0.31 -9.14
C THR A 461 -27.06 0.34 -10.64
N ASP A 462 -27.02 1.52 -11.26
CA ASP A 462 -26.87 1.64 -12.72
C ASP A 462 -25.38 1.56 -13.06
N LEU A 463 -25.08 0.99 -14.22
CA LEU A 463 -23.71 0.79 -14.70
C LEU A 463 -23.24 1.94 -15.61
N ASN A 464 -24.14 2.85 -15.98
CA ASN A 464 -23.88 4.06 -16.76
C ASN A 464 -23.98 5.34 -15.94
N ASP A 465 -24.61 5.30 -14.78
CA ASP A 465 -24.67 6.40 -13.81
C ASP A 465 -23.90 5.99 -12.54
N GLU A 466 -22.77 6.65 -12.28
CA GLU A 466 -21.95 6.41 -11.09
C GLU A 466 -22.58 6.95 -9.79
N SER A 467 -23.81 7.48 -9.85
CA SER A 467 -24.55 7.89 -8.66
C SER A 467 -24.70 6.71 -7.69
N THR A 468 -24.17 6.92 -6.49
CA THR A 468 -24.29 5.94 -5.41
C THR A 468 -25.68 6.10 -4.79
N PRO A 469 -26.50 5.04 -4.70
CA PRO A 469 -27.86 5.13 -4.17
C PRO A 469 -27.83 5.58 -2.70
N ALA A 470 -28.94 6.15 -2.23
CA ALA A 470 -29.10 6.50 -0.83
C ALA A 470 -29.02 5.26 0.07
N ALA A 471 -28.44 5.42 1.27
CA ALA A 471 -28.29 4.32 2.21
C ALA A 471 -29.62 3.89 2.84
N SER A 472 -29.83 2.58 2.87
CA SER A 472 -31.01 1.92 3.40
C SER A 472 -31.11 2.10 4.92
N PRO A 473 -32.33 2.24 5.46
CA PRO A 473 -32.57 2.17 6.91
C PRO A 473 -32.16 0.81 7.49
N GLY A 474 -31.83 0.80 8.79
CA GLY A 474 -31.42 -0.41 9.51
C GLY A 474 -29.91 -0.56 9.65
N LYS A 475 -29.48 -1.80 9.90
CA LYS A 475 -28.08 -2.17 10.14
C LYS A 475 -27.68 -3.30 9.21
N PHE A 476 -26.42 -3.32 8.78
CA PHE A 476 -25.92 -4.27 7.78
C PHE A 476 -24.53 -4.81 8.11
N VAL A 477 -24.22 -5.97 7.55
CA VAL A 477 -22.86 -6.51 7.44
C VAL A 477 -22.58 -6.72 5.97
N THR A 478 -21.49 -6.15 5.47
CA THR A 478 -21.01 -6.41 4.12
C THR A 478 -19.88 -7.43 4.16
N LEU A 479 -19.92 -8.43 3.29
CA LEU A 479 -18.80 -9.32 3.00
C LEU A 479 -18.21 -8.95 1.64
N GLY A 480 -16.89 -8.86 1.56
CA GLY A 480 -16.14 -8.72 0.30
C GLY A 480 -15.35 -10.00 0.02
N VAL A 481 -15.31 -10.45 -1.23
CA VAL A 481 -14.59 -11.66 -1.66
C VAL A 481 -13.77 -11.36 -2.91
N MET A 482 -12.54 -11.88 -2.95
CA MET A 482 -11.62 -11.79 -4.10
C MET A 482 -10.75 -13.05 -4.18
N LEU A 483 -10.23 -13.40 -5.35
CA LEU A 483 -9.25 -14.50 -5.46
C LEU A 483 -7.89 -14.06 -4.89
N SER A 484 -7.17 -14.93 -4.19
CA SER A 484 -5.84 -14.60 -3.65
C SER A 484 -4.80 -14.49 -4.78
N GLN A 485 -4.89 -15.37 -5.78
CA GLN A 485 -4.21 -15.27 -7.06
C GLN A 485 -5.20 -14.84 -8.15
N PRO A 486 -5.18 -13.57 -8.61
CA PRO A 486 -6.16 -13.09 -9.57
C PRO A 486 -5.93 -13.70 -10.96
N LEU A 487 -7.03 -14.11 -11.59
CA LEU A 487 -7.09 -14.56 -12.99
C LEU A 487 -7.23 -13.40 -13.98
N SER A 488 -7.51 -12.18 -13.48
CA SER A 488 -7.62 -10.97 -14.31
C SER A 488 -6.30 -10.70 -15.03
N ARG A 489 -6.36 -10.36 -16.31
CA ARG A 489 -5.20 -9.91 -17.09
C ARG A 489 -5.56 -8.69 -17.93
N GLY A 490 -4.56 -7.84 -18.12
CA GLY A 490 -4.66 -6.67 -18.97
C GLY A 490 -3.30 -6.04 -19.21
N SER A 491 -3.31 -4.82 -19.72
CA SER A 491 -2.11 -4.03 -19.96
C SER A 491 -2.29 -2.56 -19.57
N VAL A 492 -1.17 -1.88 -19.34
CA VAL A 492 -1.08 -0.43 -19.11
C VAL A 492 0.02 0.13 -20.01
N HIS A 493 -0.39 0.90 -21.00
CA HIS A 493 0.50 1.60 -21.93
C HIS A 493 0.33 3.12 -21.78
N MET A 494 1.28 3.87 -22.33
CA MET A 494 1.41 5.34 -22.22
C MET A 494 0.21 6.16 -22.67
#